data_AF-A0AB39GKL4-F1
#
_entry.id   AF-A0AB39GKL4-F1
#
_cell.length_a   1.000
_cell.length_b   1.000
_cell.length_c   1.000
_cell.angle_alpha   90.00
_cell.angle_beta   90.00
_cell.angle_gamma   90.00
#
_symmetry.space_group_name_H-M   'P 1'
#
loop_
_entity.id
_entity.type
_entity.pdbx_description
1 polymer ?
#
loop_
_entity_poly.entity_id
_entity_poly.type
_entity_poly.pdbx_seq_one_letter_code
_entity_poly.pdbx_strand_id
1 'polypeptide(L)'
;MSLTDTALKALKPKDASYIVSDDRGLYIEVLPSGSIVWRYRYRLDGKREKLTLGKYPALTLKNARLKRDEAAHLVALGQSPAQKKQQEKVAGAEDATVADVQTRGDTWYE
;
A
#
# COMPACT_ATOMS: atom_id res chain seq x y z
N MET A 1 14.69 -3.02 -7.78
CA MET A 1 14.16 -3.25 -9.15
C MET A 1 12.75 -2.70 -9.16
N SER A 2 12.39 -1.88 -10.14
CA SER A 2 11.03 -1.33 -10.26
C SER A 2 10.09 -2.35 -10.89
N LEU A 3 8.83 -2.32 -10.49
CA LEU A 3 7.75 -3.08 -11.09
C LEU A 3 7.42 -2.54 -12.49
N THR A 4 6.99 -3.46 -13.35
CA THR A 4 6.44 -3.19 -14.67
C THR A 4 5.03 -3.76 -14.76
N ASP A 5 4.19 -3.21 -15.63
CA ASP A 5 2.82 -3.71 -15.84
C ASP A 5 2.80 -5.18 -16.28
N THR A 6 3.80 -5.62 -17.04
CA THR A 6 3.95 -7.03 -17.44
C THR A 6 4.22 -7.93 -16.23
N ALA A 7 5.12 -7.52 -15.33
CA ALA A 7 5.40 -8.27 -14.11
C ALA A 7 4.16 -8.36 -13.20
N LEU A 8 3.39 -7.26 -13.10
CA LEU A 8 2.16 -7.22 -12.32
C LEU A 8 1.08 -8.19 -12.84
N LYS A 9 0.91 -8.26 -14.16
CA LYS A 9 -0.02 -9.21 -14.80
C LYS A 9 0.39 -10.66 -14.61
N ALA A 10 1.67 -10.94 -14.40
CA ALA A 10 2.20 -12.28 -14.18
C ALA A 10 2.08 -12.75 -12.70
N LEU A 11 1.68 -11.87 -11.78
CA LEU A 11 1.53 -12.22 -10.37
C LEU A 11 0.41 -13.23 -10.17
N LYS A 12 0.71 -14.29 -9.42
CA LYS A 12 -0.26 -15.33 -9.05
C LYS A 12 -0.28 -15.50 -7.53
N PRO A 13 -1.45 -15.79 -6.93
CA PRO A 13 -1.51 -16.17 -5.53
C PRO A 13 -0.67 -17.43 -5.28
N LYS A 14 -0.15 -17.52 -4.06
CA LYS A 14 0.60 -18.66 -3.52
C LYS A 14 -0.01 -19.06 -2.18
N ASP A 15 0.45 -20.16 -1.60
CA ASP A 15 -0.04 -20.66 -0.30
C ASP A 15 0.17 -19.66 0.84
N ALA A 16 1.19 -18.80 0.73
CA ALA A 16 1.47 -17.70 1.67
C ALA A 16 1.51 -16.35 0.96
N SER A 17 1.20 -15.28 1.70
CA SER A 17 1.33 -13.93 1.16
C SER A 17 2.79 -13.61 0.85
N TYR A 18 3.00 -12.88 -0.24
CA TYR A 18 4.33 -12.43 -0.61
C TYR A 18 4.33 -11.00 -1.11
N ILE A 19 5.48 -10.36 -0.96
CA ILE A 19 5.70 -8.96 -1.30
C ILE A 19 6.56 -8.88 -2.54
N VAL A 20 6.16 -8.03 -3.49
CA VAL A 20 7.01 -7.62 -4.60
C VAL A 20 7.24 -6.12 -4.50
N SER A 21 8.50 -5.74 -4.33
CA SER A 21 8.88 -4.34 -4.12
C SER A 21 8.94 -3.57 -5.43
N ASP A 22 8.48 -2.32 -5.40
CA ASP A 22 8.74 -1.31 -6.43
C ASP A 22 9.82 -0.34 -5.93
N ASP A 23 9.62 0.98 -6.12
CA ASP A 23 10.55 2.04 -5.75
C ASP A 23 10.11 2.79 -4.49
N ARG A 24 11.06 3.44 -3.80
CA ARG A 24 10.78 4.44 -2.75
C ARG A 24 9.77 3.97 -1.68
N GLY A 25 9.82 2.71 -1.29
CA GLY A 25 8.92 2.13 -0.29
C GLY A 25 7.54 1.72 -0.80
N LEU A 26 7.24 1.88 -2.08
CA LEU A 26 6.07 1.28 -2.72
C LEU A 26 6.32 -0.22 -2.92
N TYR A 27 5.31 -1.03 -2.65
CA TYR A 27 5.31 -2.44 -2.94
C TYR A 27 3.89 -2.95 -3.13
N ILE A 28 3.79 -4.14 -3.70
CA ILE A 28 2.53 -4.86 -3.83
C ILE A 28 2.58 -6.11 -2.97
N GLU A 29 1.50 -6.39 -2.26
CA GLU A 29 1.31 -7.61 -1.50
C GLU A 29 0.27 -8.48 -2.22
N VAL A 30 0.66 -9.71 -2.54
CA VAL A 30 -0.22 -10.71 -3.12
C VAL A 30 -0.65 -11.64 -2.00
N LEU A 31 -1.95 -11.67 -1.72
CA LEU A 31 -2.53 -12.54 -0.69
C LEU A 31 -2.86 -13.91 -1.27
N PRO A 32 -2.89 -14.98 -0.44
CA PRO A 32 -3.32 -16.31 -0.88
C PRO A 32 -4.74 -16.34 -1.45
N SER A 33 -5.60 -15.39 -1.02
CA SER A 33 -6.96 -15.22 -1.56
C SER A 33 -7.01 -14.71 -3.00
N GLY A 34 -5.87 -14.40 -3.63
CA GLY A 34 -5.80 -13.78 -4.95
C GLY A 34 -5.97 -12.25 -4.94
N SER A 35 -6.24 -11.66 -3.77
CA SER A 35 -6.25 -10.21 -3.63
C SER A 35 -4.83 -9.64 -3.77
N ILE A 36 -4.69 -8.61 -4.58
CA ILE A 36 -3.42 -7.92 -4.81
C ILE A 36 -3.57 -6.48 -4.33
N VAL A 37 -2.71 -6.06 -3.41
CA VAL A 37 -2.86 -4.79 -2.68
C VAL A 37 -1.59 -3.95 -2.77
N TRP A 38 -1.73 -2.69 -3.17
CA TRP A 38 -0.67 -1.69 -3.12
C TRP A 38 -0.49 -1.18 -1.70
N ARG A 39 0.76 -1.19 -1.24
CA ARG A 39 1.15 -0.66 0.06
C ARG A 39 2.38 0.22 -0.04
N TYR A 40 2.45 1.20 0.84
CA TYR A 40 3.57 2.12 0.97
C TYR A 40 4.12 2.05 2.39
N ARG A 41 5.41 1.68 2.54
CA ARG A 41 6.13 1.75 3.82
C ARG A 41 6.86 3.07 3.93
N TYR A 42 6.73 3.74 5.07
CA TYR A 42 7.41 5.01 5.36
C TYR A 42 7.86 5.08 6.80
N ARG A 43 8.64 6.12 7.11
CA ARG A 43 8.99 6.48 8.49
C ARG A 43 8.52 7.90 8.76
N LEU A 44 7.92 8.10 9.91
CA LEU A 44 7.52 9.41 10.43
C LEU A 44 7.86 9.41 11.92
N ASP A 45 8.54 10.46 12.40
CA ASP A 45 8.97 10.59 13.80
C ASP A 45 9.70 9.36 14.37
N GLY A 46 10.57 8.76 13.54
CA GLY A 46 11.33 7.55 13.89
C GLY A 46 10.52 6.25 13.90
N LYS A 47 9.20 6.31 13.72
CA LYS A 47 8.31 5.14 13.68
C LYS A 47 8.15 4.62 12.26
N ARG A 48 8.17 3.30 12.09
CA ARG A 48 7.87 2.64 10.81
C ARG A 48 6.37 2.44 10.70
N GLU A 49 5.79 2.93 9.62
CA GLU A 49 4.36 2.80 9.33
C GLU A 49 4.13 2.26 7.91
N LYS A 50 2.92 1.74 7.69
CA LYS A 50 2.45 1.24 6.41
C LYS A 50 1.13 1.89 6.04
N LEU A 51 1.00 2.31 4.79
CA LEU A 51 -0.23 2.83 4.20
C LEU A 51 -0.72 1.88 3.13
N THR A 52 -1.97 1.43 3.24
CA THR A 52 -2.67 0.73 2.16
C THR A 52 -3.15 1.75 1.13
N LEU A 53 -2.69 1.68 -0.12
CA LEU A 53 -3.06 2.65 -1.18
C LEU A 53 -4.32 2.24 -1.95
N GLY A 54 -4.50 0.94 -2.20
CA GLY A 54 -5.62 0.41 -2.97
C GLY A 54 -5.35 -1.01 -3.49
N LYS A 55 -6.32 -1.58 -4.21
CA LYS A 55 -6.22 -2.92 -4.81
C LYS A 55 -5.85 -2.83 -6.29
N TYR A 56 -5.05 -3.76 -6.79
CA TYR A 56 -4.87 -3.98 -8.22
C TYR A 56 -5.96 -4.94 -8.73
N PRO A 57 -6.49 -4.80 -9.97
CA PRO A 57 -6.11 -3.84 -11.01
C PRO A 57 -6.82 -2.47 -10.95
N ALA A 58 -7.76 -2.26 -10.02
CA ALA A 58 -8.49 -1.00 -9.88
C ALA A 58 -7.57 0.22 -9.71
N LEU A 59 -6.46 0.05 -8.98
CA LEU A 59 -5.36 1.00 -8.92
C LEU A 59 -4.19 0.50 -9.78
N THR A 60 -3.92 1.21 -10.88
CA THR A 60 -2.80 0.93 -11.79
C THR A 60 -1.46 1.25 -11.15
N LEU A 61 -0.36 0.70 -11.69
CA LEU A 61 1.01 1.01 -11.24
C LEU A 61 1.29 2.51 -11.25
N LYS A 62 0.91 3.20 -12.34
CA LYS A 62 1.09 4.64 -12.49
C LYS A 62 0.37 5.40 -11.37
N ASN A 63 -0.90 5.07 -11.12
CA ASN A 63 -1.69 5.74 -10.09
C ASN A 63 -1.20 5.40 -8.68
N ALA A 64 -0.70 4.18 -8.44
CA ALA A 64 -0.08 3.80 -7.18
C ALA A 64 1.18 4.62 -6.90
N ARG A 65 2.02 4.88 -7.91
CA ARG A 65 3.19 5.76 -7.79
C ARG A 65 2.81 7.20 -7.48
N LEU A 66 1.79 7.75 -8.15
CA LEU A 66 1.28 9.09 -7.86
C LEU A 66 0.77 9.21 -6.41
N LYS A 67 -0.07 8.27 -5.95
CA LYS A 67 -0.53 8.25 -4.55
C LYS A 67 0.62 8.10 -3.56
N ARG A 68 1.68 7.38 -3.94
CA ARG A 68 2.88 7.26 -3.11
C ARG A 68 3.66 8.56 -3.05
N ASP A 69 3.80 9.29 -4.15
CA ASP A 69 4.41 10.62 -4.17
C ASP A 69 3.61 11.61 -3.30
N GLU A 70 2.29 11.60 -3.37
CA GLU A 70 1.40 12.39 -2.50
C GLU A 70 1.60 12.03 -1.02
N ALA A 71 1.60 10.74 -0.69
CA ALA A 71 1.84 10.27 0.68
C ALA A 71 3.25 10.64 1.18
N ALA A 72 4.26 10.53 0.32
CA ALA A 72 5.63 10.92 0.66
C ALA A 72 5.75 12.42 0.94
N HIS A 73 5.02 13.25 0.19
CA HIS A 73 4.96 14.69 0.43
C HIS A 73 4.34 15.00 1.81
N LEU A 74 3.25 14.33 2.18
CA LEU A 74 2.65 14.49 3.51
C LEU A 74 3.60 14.08 4.63
N VAL A 75 4.30 12.95 4.47
CA VAL A 75 5.32 12.50 5.45
C VAL A 75 6.44 13.53 5.59
N ALA A 76 6.89 14.13 4.48
CA ALA A 76 7.91 15.16 4.51
C ALA A 76 7.45 16.44 5.25
N LEU A 77 6.15 16.71 5.29
CA LEU A 77 5.53 17.78 6.08
C LEU A 77 5.27 17.38 7.54
N GLY A 78 5.71 16.20 7.98
CA GLY A 78 5.46 15.70 9.32
C GLY A 78 4.04 15.17 9.54
N GLN A 79 3.26 14.99 8.48
CA GLN A 79 1.86 14.54 8.56
C GLN A 79 1.74 13.06 8.22
N SER A 80 0.99 12.30 9.02
CA SER A 80 0.72 10.88 8.72
C SER A 80 -0.29 10.75 7.57
N PRO A 81 0.09 10.19 6.42
CA PRO A 81 -0.83 9.95 5.31
C PRO A 81 -1.99 9.02 5.67
N ALA A 82 -1.75 8.08 6.60
CA ALA A 82 -2.76 7.14 7.06
C ALA A 82 -3.89 7.85 7.80
N GLN A 83 -3.57 8.86 8.60
CA GLN A 83 -4.56 9.68 9.30
C GLN A 83 -5.39 10.53 8.31
N LYS A 84 -4.74 11.14 7.31
CA LYS A 84 -5.46 11.90 6.26
C LYS A 84 -6.42 11.00 5.46
N LYS A 85 -5.96 9.81 5.05
CA LYS A 85 -6.82 8.83 4.36
C LYS A 85 -8.01 8.39 5.21
N GLN A 86 -7.81 8.20 6.51
CA GLN A 86 -8.89 7.85 7.42
C GLN A 86 -9.92 8.99 7.53
N GLN A 87 -9.47 10.24 7.59
CA GLN A 87 -10.35 11.41 7.61
C GLN A 87 -11.14 11.56 6.31
N GLU A 88 -10.51 11.36 5.15
CA GLU A 88 -11.18 11.37 3.84
C GLU A 88 -12.20 10.24 3.71
N LYS A 89 -11.90 9.04 4.22
CA LYS A 89 -12.84 7.91 4.23
C LYS A 89 -14.07 8.17 5.11
N VAL A 90 -13.91 8.88 6.22
CA VAL A 90 -15.03 9.26 7.10
C VAL A 90 -15.89 10.35 6.46
N ALA A 91 -15.29 11.24 5.66
CA ALA A 91 -16.01 12.28 4.93
C ALA A 91 -16.68 11.79 3.63
N GLY A 92 -16.17 10.71 3.01
CA GLY A 92 -16.64 10.16 1.73
C GLY A 92 -17.28 8.78 1.82
N ALA A 93 -17.86 8.41 2.97
CA ALA A 93 -18.41 7.08 3.25
C ALA A 93 -19.69 6.73 2.47
N GLU A 94 -19.67 6.82 1.14
CA GLU A 94 -20.66 6.17 0.26
C GLU A 94 -20.06 5.12 -0.70
N ASP A 95 -18.73 4.98 -0.83
CA ASP A 95 -18.18 3.92 -1.68
C ASP A 95 -16.82 3.38 -1.20
N ALA A 96 -16.63 2.07 -1.35
CA ALA A 96 -15.44 1.28 -0.99
C ALA A 96 -15.28 0.87 0.50
N THR A 97 -16.13 -0.09 0.89
CA THR A 97 -15.87 -1.09 1.93
C THR A 97 -14.54 -1.82 1.69
N VAL A 98 -13.55 -1.52 2.53
CA VAL A 98 -12.69 -2.55 3.11
C VAL A 98 -12.28 -2.10 4.51
N ALA A 99 -12.71 -2.88 5.49
CA ALA A 99 -12.23 -2.83 6.86
C ALA A 99 -10.73 -3.15 6.84
N ASP A 100 -9.91 -2.15 7.20
CA ASP A 100 -8.49 -2.33 7.46
C ASP A 100 -8.39 -3.02 8.82
N VAL A 101 -8.34 -4.36 8.81
CA VAL A 101 -8.04 -5.13 10.01
C VAL A 101 -6.58 -4.83 10.35
N GLN A 102 -6.40 -4.17 11.49
CA GLN A 102 -5.12 -3.86 12.09
C GLN A 102 -4.43 -5.16 12.54
N THR A 103 -3.89 -5.95 11.62
CA THR A 103 -3.02 -7.07 11.99
C THR A 103 -1.66 -6.50 12.37
N ARG A 104 -1.49 -6.29 13.69
CA ARG A 104 -0.18 -6.33 14.35
C ARG A 104 0.48 -7.65 13.99
N GLY A 105 1.64 -7.57 13.37
CA GLY A 105 2.45 -8.71 12.96
C GLY A 105 3.82 -8.19 12.59
N ASP A 106 4.58 -7.79 13.60
CA ASP A 106 6.03 -7.58 13.51
C ASP A 106 6.68 -8.88 13.05
N THR A 107 6.87 -9.03 11.75
CA THR A 107 7.85 -9.94 11.16
C THR A 107 8.49 -9.20 9.99
N TRP A 108 9.50 -8.40 10.33
CA TRP A 108 10.46 -7.90 9.35
C TRP A 108 11.37 -9.09 9.03
N TYR A 109 11.33 -9.57 7.78
CA TYR A 109 12.33 -10.55 7.29
C TYR A 109 13.74 -9.99 7.58
N GLU A 110 14.58 -10.83 8.20
CA GLU A 110 16.02 -10.62 8.44
C GLU A 110 16.77 -10.28 7.14
#